data_AF-A0A920N893-F1
#
_entry.id   AF-A0A920N893-F1
#
_cell.length_a   1.000
_cell.length_b   1.000
_cell.length_c   1.000
_cell.angle_alpha   90.00
_cell.angle_beta   90.00
_cell.angle_gamma   90.00
#
_symmetry.space_group_name_H-M   'P 1'
#
loop_
_entity.id
_entity.type
_entity.pdbx_description
1 polymer ?
#
loop_
_entity_poly.entity_id
_entity_poly.type
_entity_poly.pdbx_seq_one_letter_code
_entity_poly.pdbx_strand_id
1 'polypeptide(L)' 'MSGEAVGLLVSVRSGQEARAAIEGGCAVLDVKEPAHGPLGMAGPP' A
#
# COMPACT_ATOMS: atom_id res chain seq x y z
N MET A 1 -9.77 -12.82 -24.32
CA MET A 1 -9.34 -11.72 -23.44
C MET A 1 -8.45 -12.32 -22.38
N SER A 2 -7.15 -12.04 -22.37
CA SER A 2 -6.35 -12.28 -21.16
C SER A 2 -6.73 -11.17 -20.18
N GLY A 3 -7.76 -11.39 -19.37
CA GLY A 3 -8.09 -10.46 -18.30
C GLY A 3 -6.89 -10.41 -17.36
N GLU A 4 -6.25 -9.26 -17.21
CA GLU A 4 -5.27 -9.09 -16.16
C GLU A 4 -5.94 -9.42 -14.83
N ALA A 5 -5.30 -10.28 -14.04
CA ALA A 5 -5.82 -10.67 -12.73
C ALA A 5 -5.91 -9.42 -11.85
N VAL A 6 -7.00 -9.29 -11.09
CA VAL A 6 -7.17 -8.18 -10.14
C VAL A 6 -6.05 -8.23 -9.10
N GLY A 7 -5.30 -7.14 -8.98
CA GLY A 7 -4.23 -6.99 -7.99
C GLY A 7 -4.72 -6.33 -6.70
N LEU A 8 -4.25 -6.82 -5.55
CA LEU A 8 -4.53 -6.23 -4.24
C LEU A 8 -3.60 -5.03 -3.98
N LEU A 9 -4.16 -3.84 -3.79
CA LEU A 9 -3.47 -2.66 -3.27
C LEU A 9 -3.66 -2.57 -1.75
N VAL A 10 -2.58 -2.36 -1.01
CA VAL A 10 -2.62 -2.16 0.45
C VAL A 10 -1.97 -0.84 0.80
N SER A 11 -2.73 0.05 1.44
CA SER A 11 -2.19 1.29 2.00
C SER A 11 -1.54 1.05 3.37
N VAL A 12 -0.31 1.51 3.57
CA VAL A 12 0.46 1.36 4.81
C VAL A 12 1.02 2.70 5.30
N ARG A 13 1.36 2.75 6.59
CA ARG A 13 1.96 3.91 7.28
C ARG A 13 3.33 3.62 7.88
N SER A 14 3.76 2.36 7.93
CA SER A 14 5.00 1.96 8.60
C SER A 14 5.70 0.79 7.92
N GLY A 15 6.99 0.62 8.19
CA GLY A 15 7.75 -0.53 7.71
C GLY A 15 7.25 -1.87 8.24
N GLN A 16 6.62 -1.91 9.42
CA GLN A 16 6.02 -3.13 9.96
C GLN A 16 4.77 -3.54 9.15
N GLU A 17 3.88 -2.60 8.86
CA GLU A 17 2.71 -2.83 8.01
C GLU A 17 3.14 -3.22 6.58
N ALA A 18 4.19 -2.57 6.04
CA ALA A 18 4.74 -2.90 4.73
C ALA A 18 5.23 -4.35 4.64
N ARG A 19 5.97 -4.85 5.65
CA ARG A 19 6.40 -6.25 5.69
C ARG A 19 5.22 -7.21 5.71
N ALA A 20 4.22 -6.94 6.55
CA ALA A 20 3.01 -7.76 6.62
C ALA A 20 2.23 -7.78 5.30
N ALA A 21 2.15 -6.64 4.60
CA ALA A 21 1.48 -6.54 3.29
C ALA A 21 2.22 -7.36 2.21
N ILE A 22 3.56 -7.32 2.21
CA ILE A 22 4.40 -8.11 1.30
C ILE A 22 4.24 -9.60 1.57
N GLU A 23 4.35 -10.03 2.83
CA GLU A 23 4.16 -11.44 3.23
C GLU A 23 2.74 -11.94 2.92
N GLY A 24 1.75 -11.05 2.97
CA GLY A 24 0.36 -11.32 2.59
C GLY A 24 0.09 -11.32 1.08
N GLY A 25 1.09 -11.03 0.24
CA GLY A 25 0.97 -11.12 -1.21
C GLY A 25 0.28 -9.93 -1.90
N CYS A 26 0.39 -8.71 -1.35
CA CYS A 26 -0.13 -7.53 -2.05
C CYS A 26 0.58 -7.33 -3.41
N ALA A 27 -0.18 -6.89 -4.41
CA ALA A 27 0.37 -6.53 -5.72
C ALA A 27 0.94 -5.11 -5.75
N VAL A 28 0.32 -4.19 -4.99
CA VAL A 28 0.75 -2.80 -4.88
C VAL A 28 0.78 -2.39 -3.41
N LEU A 29 1.86 -1.72 -3.04
CA LEU A 29 2.08 -1.18 -1.71
C LEU A 29 2.01 0.35 -1.79
N ASP A 30 0.99 0.92 -1.17
CA ASP A 30 0.68 2.35 -1.21
C ASP A 30 1.08 3.00 0.12
N VAL A 31 2.05 3.92 0.12
CA VAL A 31 2.50 4.58 1.36
C VAL A 31 1.79 5.92 1.48
N LYS A 32 0.94 6.07 2.51
CA LYS A 32 0.14 7.28 2.72
C LYS A 32 0.07 7.71 4.17
N GLU A 33 -0.22 8.98 4.40
CA GLU A 33 -0.47 9.56 5.72
C GLU A 33 -1.90 10.14 5.80
N PRO A 34 -2.87 9.39 6.36
CA PRO A 34 -4.25 9.83 6.50
C PRO A 34 -4.42 11.13 7.29
N ALA A 35 -3.48 11.49 8.17
CA ALA A 35 -3.50 12.76 8.89
C ALA A 35 -3.31 13.98 7.96
N HIS A 36 -2.74 13.78 6.77
CA HIS A 36 -2.64 14.80 5.72
C HIS A 36 -3.82 14.76 4.73
N GLY A 37 -4.87 13.99 5.01
CA GLY A 37 -6.06 13.81 4.17
C GLY A 37 -6.21 12.37 3.64
N PRO A 38 -7.33 12.03 2.95
CA PRO A 38 -7.63 10.66 2.53
C PRO A 38 -6.56 9.99 1.66
N LEU A 39 -5.81 10.79 0.88
CA LEU A 39 -4.67 10.40 0.04
C LEU A 39 -3.42 11.22 0.40
N GLY A 40 -3.25 11.53 1.69
CA GLY A 40 -2.16 12.37 2.16
C GLY A 40 -0.79 11.76 1.87
N MET A 41 0.14 12.57 1.37
CA MET A 41 1.51 12.13 1.08
C MET A 41 2.26 11.85 2.38
N ALA A 42 2.92 10.70 2.45
CA ALA A 42 3.82 10.38 3.55
C ALA A 42 5.08 11.25 3.52
N GLY A 43 5.70 11.45 4.69
CA GLY A 43 6.99 12.12 4.79
C GLY A 43 8.14 11.29 4.19
N PRO A 44 9.34 11.87 4.08
CA PRO A 44 10.53 11.12 3.69
C PRO A 44 10.82 9.97 4.69
N PRO A 45 11.42 8.86 4.21
CA PRO A 45 11.76 7.71 5.04
C PRO A 45 12.87 7.99 6.06
#